data_AF-A0A257J4Z3-F1
#
_entry.id   AF-A0A257J4Z3-F1
#
_cell.length_a   1.000
_cell.length_b   1.000
_cell.length_c   1.000
_cell.angle_alpha   90.00
_cell.angle_beta   90.00
_cell.angle_gamma   90.00
#
_symmetry.space_group_name_H-M   'P 1'
#
loop_
_entity.id
_entity.type
_entity.pdbx_description
1 polymer ?
#
loop_
_entity_poly.entity_id
_entity_poly.type
_entity_poly.pdbx_seq_one_letter_code
_entity_poly.pdbx_strand_id
1 'polypeptide(L)' 'MADPLMGMRPSLARKLVKVAPANGVWTVQLEDGPVDTFGTKDEAKAAANKLARACQDAGSPCRVDVHGELGFVG' A
#
# COMPACT_ATOMS: atom_id res chain seq x y z
N MET A 1 -0.06 31.22 28.54
CA MET A 1 0.67 30.05 28.03
C MET A 1 -0.11 29.57 26.82
N ALA A 2 0.49 29.65 25.64
CA ALA A 2 -0.13 29.27 24.39
C ALA A 2 0.59 28.02 23.88
N ASP A 3 -0.14 26.91 23.79
CA ASP A 3 0.26 25.74 23.02
C ASP A 3 -0.88 25.41 22.05
N PRO A 4 -0.95 26.09 20.90
CA PRO A 4 -1.74 25.62 19.77
C PRO A 4 -0.91 24.59 18.99
N LEU A 5 -1.59 23.66 18.32
CA LEU A 5 -1.03 22.68 17.36
C LEU A 5 -0.40 21.44 18.01
N MET A 6 -1.13 20.32 18.06
CA MET A 6 -0.77 19.06 17.37
C MET A 6 -1.75 17.94 17.74
N GLY A 7 -3.03 18.14 17.44
CA GLY A 7 -4.03 17.05 17.39
C GLY A 7 -3.83 16.11 16.18
N MET A 8 -2.63 16.07 15.58
CA MET A 8 -2.23 14.98 14.70
C MET A 8 -2.02 13.78 15.60
N ARG A 9 -3.10 13.03 15.84
CA ARG A 9 -2.99 11.63 16.28
C ARG A 9 -1.90 11.03 15.39
N PRO A 10 -0.81 10.46 15.93
CA PRO A 10 0.17 9.82 15.09
C PRO A 10 -0.63 8.87 14.22
N SER A 11 -0.69 9.14 12.92
CA SER A 11 -1.34 8.26 11.98
C SER A 11 -0.56 6.97 12.12
N LEU A 12 -1.09 6.05 12.94
CA LEU A 12 -0.55 4.74 13.26
C LEU A 12 0.20 4.26 12.03
N ALA A 13 1.53 4.20 12.08
CA ALA A 13 2.37 4.06 10.89
C ALA A 13 1.83 2.88 10.07
N ARG A 14 1.09 3.18 9.00
CA ARG A 14 0.35 2.16 8.28
C ARG A 14 1.29 1.61 7.24
N LYS A 15 1.55 0.31 7.26
CA LYS A 15 2.36 -0.27 6.20
C LYS A 15 1.63 -0.08 4.87
N LEU A 16 2.29 0.58 3.93
CA LEU A 16 1.79 0.77 2.59
C LEU A 16 2.25 -0.37 1.68
N VAL A 17 1.29 -0.99 1.01
CA VAL A 17 1.52 -1.95 -0.07
C VAL A 17 1.29 -1.21 -1.38
N LYS A 18 2.38 -0.89 -2.06
CA LYS A 18 2.35 -0.21 -3.36
C LYS A 18 2.22 -1.24 -4.47
N VAL A 19 1.24 -1.05 -5.34
CA VAL A 19 1.05 -1.85 -6.55
C VAL A 19 1.24 -0.94 -7.75
N ALA A 20 2.15 -1.27 -8.66
CA ALA A 20 2.43 -0.42 -9.82
C ALA A 20 2.82 -1.25 -11.05
N PRO A 21 2.38 -0.87 -12.26
CA PRO A 21 2.88 -1.48 -13.48
C PRO A 21 4.34 -1.06 -13.73
N ALA A 22 5.21 -2.02 -14.02
CA ALA A 22 6.60 -1.81 -14.40
C ALA A 22 6.95 -2.71 -15.60
N ASN A 23 7.45 -2.14 -16.70
CA ASN A 23 7.96 -2.88 -17.87
C ASN A 23 7.01 -3.99 -18.42
N GLY A 24 5.70 -3.76 -18.39
CA GLY A 24 4.70 -4.71 -18.87
C GLY A 24 4.27 -5.79 -17.86
N VAL A 25 4.83 -5.77 -16.64
CA VAL A 25 4.39 -6.59 -15.50
C VAL A 25 3.86 -5.70 -14.38
N TRP A 26 3.21 -6.30 -13.38
CA TRP A 26 2.72 -5.59 -12.20
C TRP A 26 3.59 -5.89 -11.00
N THR A 27 4.05 -4.87 -10.32
CA THR A 27 4.89 -4.99 -9.13
C THR A 27 4.07 -4.71 -7.88
N VAL A 28 4.33 -5.47 -6.81
CA VAL A 28 3.77 -5.26 -5.49
C VAL A 28 4.93 -5.10 -4.53
N GLN A 29 5.00 -3.97 -3.85
CA GLN A 29 6.06 -3.63 -2.90
C GLN A 29 5.43 -3.19 -1.58
N LEU A 30 5.76 -3.87 -0.50
CA LEU A 30 5.50 -3.36 0.84
C LEU A 30 6.59 -2.34 1.20
N GLU A 31 6.25 -1.29 1.94
CA GLU A 31 7.13 -0.16 2.33
C GLU A 31 8.55 -0.55 2.75
N ASP A 32 8.71 -1.72 3.39
CA ASP A 32 9.99 -2.29 3.81
C ASP A 32 10.10 -3.79 3.45
N GLY A 33 9.40 -4.22 2.40
CA GLY A 33 9.29 -5.62 2.02
C GLY A 33 9.84 -5.94 0.62
N PRO A 34 9.80 -7.23 0.24
CA PRO A 34 10.21 -7.66 -1.08
C PRO A 34 9.32 -7.04 -2.16
N VAL A 35 9.90 -6.86 -3.34
CA VAL A 35 9.17 -6.47 -4.55
C VAL A 35 8.79 -7.76 -5.27
N ASP A 36 7.50 -8.07 -5.27
CA ASP A 36 6.95 -9.17 -6.04
C ASP A 36 6.50 -8.68 -7.41
N THR A 37 6.71 -9.50 -8.45
CA THR A 37 6.30 -9.18 -9.82
C THR A 37 5.29 -10.19 -10.33
N PHE A 38 4.22 -9.72 -10.98
CA PHE A 38 3.09 -10.50 -11.45
C PHE A 38 2.82 -10.21 -12.92
N GLY A 39 2.35 -11.21 -13.66
CA GLY A 39 2.00 -11.04 -15.07
C GLY A 39 0.74 -10.21 -15.28
N THR A 40 -0.17 -10.20 -14.30
CA THR A 40 -1.47 -9.53 -14.41
C THR A 40 -1.79 -8.62 -13.22
N LYS A 41 -2.65 -7.61 -13.47
CA LYS A 41 -3.13 -6.66 -12.46
C LYS A 41 -3.87 -7.37 -11.33
N ASP A 42 -4.72 -8.34 -11.67
CA ASP A 42 -5.53 -9.08 -10.71
C ASP A 42 -4.68 -9.91 -9.76
N GLU A 43 -3.64 -10.57 -10.26
CA GLU A 43 -2.68 -11.29 -9.42
C GLU A 43 -1.93 -10.35 -8.47
N ALA A 44 -1.48 -9.19 -8.97
CA ALA A 44 -0.82 -8.19 -8.14
C ALA A 44 -1.76 -7.62 -7.05
N LYS A 45 -3.02 -7.31 -7.40
CA LYS A 45 -4.04 -6.87 -6.43
C LYS A 45 -4.33 -7.95 -5.39
N ALA A 46 -4.45 -9.21 -5.81
CA ALA A 46 -4.70 -10.33 -4.90
C ALA A 46 -3.53 -10.55 -3.94
N ALA A 47 -2.28 -10.47 -4.43
CA ALA A 47 -1.08 -10.55 -3.60
C ALA A 47 -1.00 -9.38 -2.61
N ALA A 48 -1.24 -8.16 -3.08
CA ALA A 48 -1.25 -6.97 -2.25
C ALA A 48 -2.31 -7.01 -1.16
N ASN A 49 -3.51 -7.50 -1.47
CA ASN A 49 -4.59 -7.68 -0.51
C ASN A 49 -4.21 -8.73 0.55
N LYS A 50 -3.64 -9.87 0.13
CA LYS A 50 -3.13 -10.90 1.05
C LYS A 50 -2.06 -10.34 2.00
N LEU A 51 -1.11 -9.57 1.49
CA LEU A 51 -0.08 -8.90 2.30
C LEU A 51 -0.68 -7.89 3.29
N ALA A 52 -1.62 -7.07 2.82
CA ALA A 52 -2.29 -6.10 3.67
C ALA A 52 -3.15 -6.77 4.75
N ARG A 53 -3.75 -7.93 4.46
CA ARG A 53 -4.47 -8.72 5.46
C ARG A 53 -3.53 -9.32 6.48
N ALA A 54 -2.49 -10.02 6.05
CA ALA A 54 -1.47 -10.59 6.93
C ALA A 54 -0.86 -9.54 7.88
N CYS A 55 -0.60 -8.32 7.41
CA CYS A 55 -0.07 -7.27 8.26
C CYS A 55 -1.14 -6.68 9.23
N GLN A 56 -2.41 -6.62 8.83
CA GLN A 56 -3.53 -6.27 9.72
C GLN A 56 -3.79 -7.33 10.79
N ASP A 57 -3.71 -8.61 10.43
CA ASP A 57 -3.76 -9.74 11.35
C ASP A 57 -2.60 -9.68 12.37
N ALA A 58 -1.43 -9.21 11.95
CA ALA A 58 -0.29 -8.93 12.83
C ALA A 58 -0.47 -7.68 13.71
N GLY A 59 -1.64 -7.03 13.69
CA GLY A 59 -1.95 -5.84 14.50
C GLY A 59 -1.42 -4.53 13.93
N SER A 60 -0.86 -4.53 12.71
CA SER A 60 -0.39 -3.32 12.03
C SER A 60 -1.44 -2.85 11.02
N PRO A 61 -1.96 -1.61 11.12
CA PRO A 61 -2.87 -1.09 10.11
C PRO A 61 -2.14 -1.00 8.77
N CYS A 62 -2.79 -1.45 7.69
CA CYS A 62 -2.17 -1.51 6.36
C CYS A 62 -3.07 -0.92 5.29
N ARG A 63 -2.45 -0.34 4.26
CA ARG A 63 -3.15 0.24 3.13
C ARG A 63 -2.56 -0.29 1.83
N VAL A 64 -3.41 -0.71 0.91
CA VAL A 64 -2.99 -1.01 -0.46
C VAL A 64 -3.17 0.24 -1.29
N ASP A 65 -2.11 0.69 -1.95
CA ASP A 65 -2.12 1.79 -2.89
C ASP A 65 -1.78 1.26 -4.28
N VAL A 66 -2.73 1.39 -5.21
CA VAL A 66 -2.59 0.86 -6.56
C VAL A 66 -2.38 2.03 -7.53
N HIS A 67 -1.14 2.23 -7.92
CA HIS A 67 -0.75 3.18 -8.96
C HIS A 67 -0.86 2.53 -10.35
N GLY A 68 -1.19 3.33 -11.36
CA GLY A 68 -1.35 2.85 -12.74
C GLY A 68 -2.76 2.36 -13.08
N GLU A 69 -3.75 2.61 -12.21
CA GLU A 69 -5.13 2.67 -12.66
C GLU A 69 -5.23 3.92 -13.55
N LEU A 70 -5.15 3.74 -14.87
CA LEU A 70 -5.46 4.74 -15.90
C LEU A 70 -6.94 5.14 -15.79
N GLY A 71 -7.30 5.79 -14.70
CA GLY A 71 -8.69 6.01 -14.30
C GLY A 71 -8.84 6.93 -13.11
N PHE A 72 -8.00 7.96 -12.97
CA PHE A 72 -8.45 9.21 -12.34
C PHE A 72 -7.65 10.37 -12.93
N VAL A 73 -8.17 10.92 -14.03
CA VAL A 73 -8.03 12.35 -14.30
C VAL A 73 -9.14 13.01 -13.48
N GLY A 74 -8.74 13.82 -12.50
CA GLY A 74 -9.62 14.67 -11.72
C GLY A 74 -8.92 16.00 -11.56
#